data_AF-R7UQR4-F1
#
_entry.id   AF-R7UQR4-F1
#
_cell.length_a   1.000
_cell.length_b   1.000
_cell.length_c   1.000
_cell.angle_alpha   90.00
_cell.angle_beta   90.00
_cell.angle_gamma   90.00
#
_symmetry.space_group_name_H-M   'P 1'
#
loop_
_entity.id
_entity.type
_entity.pdbx_description
1 polymer ?
#
loop_
_entity_poly.entity_id
_entity_poly.type
_entity_poly.pdbx_seq_one_letter_code
_entity_poly.pdbx_strand_id
1 'polypeptide(L)' 'RGSRFLDPSAVDHMNKWYNDHIAYPYPTEDEKNTIAKEAGLTVAQVTCWFANKRNRNNK' A
#
# COMPACT_ATOMS: atom_id res chain seq x y z
N ARG A 1 -13.23 15.64 -5.99
CA ARG A 1 -13.21 14.63 -4.90
C ARG A 1 -12.83 13.30 -5.52
N GLY A 2 -11.69 12.72 -5.16
CA GLY A 2 -11.26 11.42 -5.68
C GLY A 2 -12.15 10.29 -5.15
N SER A 3 -12.20 9.18 -5.91
CA SER A 3 -12.84 7.95 -5.48
C SER A 3 -12.36 7.57 -4.07
N ARG A 4 -13.31 7.21 -3.19
CA ARG A 4 -13.03 6.70 -1.83
C ARG A 4 -12.37 5.32 -1.86
N PHE A 5 -12.35 4.69 -3.02
CA PHE A 5 -11.86 3.34 -3.23
C PHE A 5 -10.66 3.40 -4.17
N LEU A 6 -9.57 2.74 -3.77
CA LEU A 6 -8.43 2.49 -4.64
C LEU A 6 -8.81 1.41 -5.65
N ASP A 7 -8.17 1.44 -6.81
CA ASP A 7 -8.34 0.41 -7.83
C ASP A 7 -8.04 -0.99 -7.25
N PRO A 8 -8.88 -2.00 -7.49
CA PRO A 8 -8.64 -3.35 -6.97
C PRO A 8 -7.28 -3.92 -7.37
N SER A 9 -6.82 -3.67 -8.60
CA SER A 9 -5.50 -4.12 -9.06
C SER A 9 -4.38 -3.44 -8.30
N ALA A 10 -4.54 -2.16 -7.96
CA ALA A 10 -3.59 -1.43 -7.13
C ALA A 10 -3.57 -1.96 -5.70
N VAL A 11 -4.73 -2.34 -5.16
CA VAL A 11 -4.85 -2.97 -3.83
C VAL A 11 -4.18 -4.35 -3.82
N ASP A 12 -4.35 -5.16 -4.87
CA ASP A 12 -3.71 -6.47 -4.98
C ASP A 12 -2.19 -6.36 -5.04
N HIS A 13 -1.67 -5.36 -5.75
CA HIS A 13 -0.25 -5.07 -5.80
C HIS A 13 0.32 -4.74 -4.41
N MET A 14 -0.35 -3.86 -3.65
CA MET A 14 0.05 -3.53 -2.27
C MET A 14 -0.12 -4.71 -1.31
N ASN A 15 -1.16 -5.55 -1.48
CA ASN A 15 -1.35 -6.77 -0.70
C ASN A 15 -0.22 -7.77 -0.93
N LYS A 16 0.25 -7.94 -2.18
CA LYS A 16 1.38 -8.80 -2.50
C LYS A 16 2.62 -8.38 -1.73
N TRP A 17 3.04 -7.12 -1.85
CA TRP A 17 4.19 -6.60 -1.11
C TRP A 17 4.00 -6.79 0.41
N TYR A 18 2.80 -6.49 0.93
CA TYR A 18 2.51 -6.63 2.36
C TYR A 18 2.66 -8.06 2.87
N ASN A 19 2.20 -9.05 2.10
CA ASN A 19 2.30 -10.47 2.47
C ASN A 19 3.76 -10.95 2.41
N ASP A 20 4.54 -10.49 1.43
CA ASP A 20 5.96 -10.79 1.31
C ASP A 20 6.77 -10.19 2.50
N HIS A 21 6.27 -9.11 3.10
CA HIS A 21 6.89 -8.39 4.23
C HIS A 21 6.07 -8.48 5.53
N ILE A 22 5.29 -9.55 5.72
CA ILE A 22 4.34 -9.67 6.83
C ILE A 22 5.00 -9.54 8.22
N ALA A 23 6.27 -9.95 8.34
CA ALA A 23 7.04 -9.84 9.58
C ALA A 23 7.43 -8.39 9.92
N TYR A 24 7.64 -7.54 8.91
CA TYR A 24 7.99 -6.13 9.08
C TYR A 24 7.41 -5.26 7.94
N PRO A 25 6.09 -4.96 7.97
CA PRO A 25 5.39 -4.31 6.86
C PRO A 25 5.56 -2.78 6.84
N TYR A 26 6.81 -2.33 6.81
CA TYR A 26 7.20 -0.91 6.78
C TYR A 26 8.00 -0.63 5.51
N PRO A 27 7.32 -0.30 4.40
CA PRO A 27 8.01 -0.01 3.16
C PRO A 27 8.85 1.27 3.32
N THR A 28 10.06 1.23 2.76
CA THR A 28 10.96 2.37 2.59
C THR A 28 10.37 3.40 1.62
N GLU A 29 11.01 4.56 1.49
CA GLU A 29 10.55 5.59 0.55
C GLU A 29 10.65 5.11 -0.90
N ASP A 30 11.75 4.45 -1.28
CA ASP A 30 11.95 3.87 -2.60
C ASP A 30 10.93 2.78 -2.93
N GLU A 31 10.59 1.92 -1.97
CA GLU A 31 9.55 0.90 -2.17
C GLU A 31 8.18 1.53 -2.35
N LYS A 32 7.83 2.56 -1.57
CA LYS A 32 6.57 3.29 -1.75
C LYS A 32 6.51 3.96 -3.13
N ASN A 33 7.61 4.53 -3.61
CA ASN A 33 7.70 5.12 -4.95
C ASN A 33 7.52 4.07 -6.04
N THR A 34 8.15 2.91 -5.88
CA THR A 34 8.03 1.79 -6.82
C THR A 34 6.60 1.28 -6.88
N ILE A 35 6.01 0.98 -5.73
CA ILE A 35 4.61 0.54 -5.61
C ILE A 35 3.65 1.58 -6.19
N ALA A 36 3.86 2.87 -5.90
CA ALA A 36 3.02 3.95 -6.42
C ALA A 36 3.07 4.00 -7.96
N LYS A 37 4.27 3.91 -8.53
CA LYS A 37 4.48 3.90 -9.99
C LYS A 37 3.83 2.68 -10.65
N GLU A 38 4.03 1.49 -10.09
CA GLU A 38 3.51 0.24 -10.65
C GLU A 38 1.99 0.11 -10.50
N ALA A 39 1.43 0.61 -9.39
CA ALA A 39 0.00 0.57 -9.10
C ALA A 39 -0.79 1.78 -9.66
N GLY A 40 -0.13 2.74 -10.31
CA GLY A 40 -0.77 3.97 -10.80
C GLY A 40 -1.35 4.85 -9.69
N LEU A 41 -0.73 4.81 -8.50
CA LEU A 41 -1.14 5.55 -7.32
C LEU A 41 -0.17 6.69 -6.99
N THR A 42 -0.60 7.58 -6.11
CA THR A 42 0.31 8.52 -5.44
C THR A 42 0.97 7.86 -4.23
N VAL A 43 2.19 8.29 -3.89
CA VAL A 43 2.91 7.86 -2.68
C VAL A 43 2.08 8.09 -1.40
N ALA A 44 1.27 9.15 -1.38
CA ALA A 44 0.36 9.45 -0.27
C ALA A 44 -0.73 8.37 -0.12
N GLN A 45 -1.34 7.91 -1.22
CA GLN A 45 -2.32 6.82 -1.19
C GLN A 45 -1.69 5.51 -0.70
N VAL A 46 -0.49 5.19 -1.17
CA VAL A 46 0.29 4.02 -0.73
C VAL A 46 0.58 4.10 0.77
N THR A 47 1.08 5.26 1.23
CA THR A 47 1.39 5.49 2.65
C THR A 47 0.16 5.32 3.55
N CYS A 48 -0.97 5.92 3.17
CA CYS A 48 -2.23 5.79 3.89
C CYS A 48 -2.75 4.35 3.91
N TRP A 49 -2.61 3.63 2.79
CA TRP A 49 -3.04 2.24 2.70
C TRP A 49 -2.23 1.36 3.66
N PHE A 50 -0.90 1.46 3.66
CA PHE A 50 -0.04 0.67 4.55
C PHE A 50 -0.27 0.98 6.03
N ALA A 51 -0.47 2.25 6.39
CA ALA A 51 -0.83 2.63 7.75
C ALA A 51 -2.15 1.98 8.20
N ASN A 52 -3.18 2.06 7.36
CA ASN A 52 -4.48 1.47 7.66
C ASN A 52 -4.44 -0.07 7.68
N LYS A 53 -3.69 -0.70 6.76
CA LYS A 53 -3.55 -2.16 6.68
C LYS A 53 -2.89 -2.71 7.95
N ARG A 54 -1.79 -2.11 8.41
CA ARG A 54 -1.14 -2.48 9.68
C ARG A 54 -2.09 -2.35 10.88
N ASN A 55 -2.80 -1.22 10.98
CA ASN A 55 -3.74 -0.98 12.08
C ASN A 55 -4.90 -1.99 12.11
N ARG A 56 -5.31 -2.52 10.95
CA ARG A 56 -6.34 -3.58 10.87
C ARG A 56 -5.80 -4.95 11.27
N ASN A 57 -4.55 -5.25 10.95
CA ASN A 57 -3.92 -6.53 11.26
C ASN A 57 -3.37 -6.62 12.70
N ASN A 58 -3.16 -5.48 13.37
CA ASN A 58 -2.75 -5.41 14.78
C ASN A 58 -3.95 -5.51 15.76
N LYS A 59 -5.14 -5.88 15.28
CA LYS A 59 -6.33 -6.15 16.09
C LYS A 59 -6.65 -7.63 16.04
#